data_AF-M2Z836-F1
#
_entry.id   AF-M2Z836-F1
#
_cell.length_a   1.000
_cell.length_b   1.000
_cell.length_c   1.000
_cell.angle_alpha   90.00
_cell.angle_beta   90.00
_cell.angle_gamma   90.00
#
_symmetry.space_group_name_H-M   'P 1'
#
loop_
_entity.id
_entity.type
_entity.pdbx_description
1 polymer ?
#
loop_
_entity_poly.entity_id
_entity_poly.type
_entity_poly.pdbx_seq_one_letter_code
_entity_poly.pdbx_strand_id
1 'polypeptide(L)'
;TTPKLAIDNSSGAFEAVKFSSVDNATLTTTGFDLWGTLLVWVSDSGEITAKWYADPVDDQNSTWALKWNTDNSLSDSAVPVVLKSLAPPDTRKARR
;
A
#
# COMPACT_ATOMS: atom_id res chain seq x y z
N THR A 1 17.84 9.89 -10.40
CA THR A 1 16.40 9.83 -10.75
C THR A 1 15.60 9.84 -9.46
N THR A 2 14.45 10.53 -9.43
CA THR A 2 13.56 10.55 -8.26
C THR A 2 12.95 9.16 -8.06
N PRO A 3 13.02 8.56 -6.84
CA PRO A 3 12.37 7.28 -6.58
C PRO A 3 10.87 7.36 -6.79
N LYS A 4 10.29 6.32 -7.41
CA LYS A 4 8.85 6.16 -7.64
C LYS A 4 8.31 5.05 -6.74
N LEU A 5 7.06 5.21 -6.28
CA LEU A 5 6.34 4.12 -5.64
C LEU A 5 6.28 2.92 -6.59
N ALA A 6 6.49 1.72 -6.06
CA ALA A 6 6.56 0.48 -6.82
C ALA A 6 5.85 -0.64 -6.06
N ILE A 7 5.00 -1.38 -6.78
CA ILE A 7 4.35 -2.61 -6.29
C ILE A 7 4.71 -3.79 -7.19
N ASP A 8 4.65 -5.00 -6.65
CA ASP A 8 4.66 -6.22 -7.45
C ASP A 8 3.21 -6.61 -7.72
N ASN A 9 2.79 -6.54 -8.99
CA ASN A 9 1.43 -6.85 -9.39
C ASN A 9 1.33 -8.20 -10.13
N SER A 10 2.33 -9.08 -9.95
CA SER A 10 2.25 -10.46 -10.41
C SER A 10 1.19 -11.24 -9.60
N SER A 11 0.57 -12.23 -10.22
CA SER A 11 -0.41 -13.10 -9.57
C SER A 11 0.23 -13.79 -8.36
N GLY A 12 -0.46 -13.79 -7.22
CA GLY A 12 0.07 -14.37 -5.98
C GLY A 12 1.00 -13.47 -5.18
N ALA A 13 1.34 -12.28 -5.67
CA ALA A 13 2.23 -11.39 -4.93
C ALA A 13 1.59 -10.89 -3.62
N PHE A 14 2.32 -11.07 -2.52
CA PHE A 14 2.01 -10.52 -1.20
C PHE A 14 3.27 -9.94 -0.56
N GLU A 15 3.71 -8.81 -1.10
CA GLU A 15 5.06 -8.29 -0.89
C GLU A 15 5.05 -6.86 -0.37
N ALA A 16 6.14 -6.48 0.31
CA ALA A 16 6.32 -5.11 0.78
C ALA A 16 6.31 -4.12 -0.38
N VAL A 17 5.65 -2.97 -0.17
CA VAL A 17 5.67 -1.85 -1.11
C VAL A 17 7.08 -1.24 -1.17
N LYS A 18 7.55 -0.90 -2.36
CA LYS A 18 8.94 -0.47 -2.61
C LYS A 18 8.98 0.94 -3.18
N PHE A 19 10.16 1.56 -3.12
CA PHE A 19 10.49 2.72 -3.93
C PHE A 19 11.62 2.36 -4.88
N SER A 20 11.42 2.54 -6.18
CA SER A 20 12.43 2.23 -7.19
C SER A 20 12.95 3.50 -7.85
N SER A 21 14.27 3.66 -7.90
CA SER A 21 14.95 4.74 -8.63
C SER A 21 15.34 4.34 -10.06
N VAL A 22 15.22 3.06 -10.40
CA VAL A 22 15.55 2.46 -11.70
C VAL A 22 14.33 1.73 -12.27
N ASP A 23 14.27 1.63 -13.59
CA ASP A 23 13.23 0.83 -14.23
C ASP A 23 13.44 -0.65 -13.93
N ASN A 24 12.37 -1.33 -13.52
CA ASN A 24 12.37 -2.76 -13.24
C ASN A 24 11.13 -3.39 -13.90
N ALA A 25 11.35 -4.34 -14.79
CA ALA A 25 10.29 -5.00 -15.55
C ALA A 25 9.31 -5.82 -14.67
N THR A 26 9.71 -6.20 -13.45
CA THR A 26 8.85 -6.94 -12.51
C THR A 26 8.08 -6.04 -11.56
N LEU A 27 8.31 -4.72 -11.59
CA LEU A 27 7.65 -3.77 -10.70
C LEU A 27 6.75 -2.82 -11.46
N THR A 28 5.54 -2.66 -10.97
CA THR A 28 4.59 -1.67 -11.46
C THR A 28 4.86 -0.33 -10.76
N THR A 29 5.21 0.69 -11.53
CA THR A 29 5.52 2.05 -11.04
C THR A 29 4.53 3.11 -11.55
N THR A 30 3.48 2.68 -12.25
CA THR A 30 2.46 3.51 -12.90
C THR A 30 1.05 3.02 -12.52
N GLY A 31 0.02 3.80 -12.84
CA GLY A 31 -1.37 3.49 -12.51
C GLY A 31 -1.78 3.93 -11.09
N PHE A 32 -0.87 4.51 -10.31
CA PHE A 32 -1.24 5.11 -9.03
C PHE A 32 -2.00 6.41 -9.23
N ASP A 33 -3.15 6.54 -8.57
CA ASP A 33 -3.99 7.73 -8.61
C ASP A 33 -4.63 8.02 -7.26
N LEU A 34 -5.23 9.20 -7.11
CA LEU A 34 -5.99 9.60 -5.94
C LEU A 34 -7.49 9.56 -6.26
N TRP A 35 -8.21 8.61 -5.66
CA TRP A 35 -9.67 8.64 -5.65
C TRP A 35 -10.16 9.43 -4.44
N GLY A 36 -10.46 10.71 -4.67
CA GLY A 36 -10.72 11.66 -3.59
C GLY A 36 -9.44 11.87 -2.77
N THR A 37 -9.38 11.28 -1.58
CA THR A 37 -8.19 11.34 -0.71
C THR A 37 -7.48 10.00 -0.56
N LEU A 38 -7.94 8.95 -1.24
CA LEU A 38 -7.41 7.59 -1.13
C LEU A 38 -6.40 7.34 -2.25
N LEU A 39 -5.22 6.84 -1.91
CA LEU A 39 -4.29 6.31 -2.90
C LEU A 39 -4.82 4.96 -3.40
N VAL A 40 -4.98 4.86 -4.71
CA VAL A 40 -5.45 3.65 -5.42
C VAL A 40 -4.46 3.27 -6.50
N TRP A 41 -4.55 2.04 -6.97
CA TRP A 41 -3.93 1.60 -8.21
C TRP A 41 -5.02 1.26 -9.23
N VAL A 42 -4.91 1.86 -10.41
CA VAL A 42 -5.80 1.68 -11.56
C VAL A 42 -5.12 0.76 -12.56
N SER A 43 -5.75 -0.37 -12.84
CA SER A 43 -5.24 -1.33 -13.83
C SER A 43 -5.34 -0.79 -15.25
N ASP A 44 -4.68 -1.46 -16.20
CA ASP A 44 -4.79 -1.13 -17.63
C ASP A 44 -6.23 -1.27 -18.17
N SER A 45 -7.08 -2.06 -17.51
CA SER A 45 -8.51 -2.19 -17.82
C SER A 45 -9.39 -1.12 -17.15
N GLY A 46 -8.80 -0.23 -16.35
CA GLY A 46 -9.52 0.82 -15.62
C GLY A 46 -10.12 0.35 -14.29
N GLU A 47 -9.79 -0.84 -13.82
CA GLU A 47 -10.24 -1.33 -12.52
C GLU A 47 -9.50 -0.59 -11.40
N ILE A 48 -10.26 0.00 -10.48
CA ILE A 48 -9.71 0.76 -9.36
C ILE A 48 -9.59 -0.16 -8.14
N THR A 49 -8.37 -0.31 -7.61
CA THR A 49 -8.09 -1.22 -6.50
C THR A 49 -7.29 -0.54 -5.40
N ALA A 50 -7.52 -0.98 -4.16
CA ALA A 50 -6.79 -0.54 -2.97
C ALA A 50 -6.37 -1.78 -2.17
N LYS A 51 -5.45 -2.56 -2.72
CA LYS A 51 -4.99 -3.84 -2.13
C LYS A 51 -3.84 -3.61 -1.13
N TRP A 52 -3.99 -2.58 -0.30
CA TRP A 52 -3.02 -2.21 0.72
C TRP A 52 -3.28 -3.00 1.99
N TYR A 53 -2.25 -3.67 2.50
CA TYR A 53 -2.33 -4.46 3.72
C TYR A 53 -1.21 -4.06 4.68
N ALA A 54 -1.52 -4.04 5.97
CA ALA A 54 -0.53 -4.00 7.02
C ALA A 54 -0.32 -5.43 7.53
N ASP A 55 0.93 -5.90 7.53
CA ASP A 55 1.31 -7.22 8.05
C ASP A 55 2.37 -7.02 9.15
N PRO A 56 2.23 -7.64 10.34
CA PRO A 56 3.18 -7.43 11.42
C PRO A 56 4.55 -7.98 11.06
N VAL A 57 5.60 -7.27 11.47
CA VAL A 57 7.00 -7.71 11.27
C VAL A 57 7.67 -8.15 12.57
N ASP A 58 6.94 -8.08 13.68
CA ASP A 58 7.35 -8.57 15.00
C ASP A 58 6.21 -9.36 15.66
N ASP A 59 6.57 -10.28 16.55
CA ASP A 59 5.64 -11.18 17.24
C ASP A 59 4.71 -10.43 18.21
N GLN A 60 5.02 -9.17 18.54
CA GLN A 60 4.24 -8.33 19.43
C GLN A 60 3.23 -7.45 18.68
N ASN A 61 3.16 -7.55 17.35
CA ASN A 61 2.33 -6.71 16.48
C ASN A 61 2.52 -5.19 16.73
N SER A 62 3.74 -4.79 17.11
CA SER A 62 4.08 -3.40 17.42
C SER A 62 4.51 -2.63 16.18
N THR A 63 5.06 -3.34 15.19
CA THR A 63 5.57 -2.80 13.93
C THR A 63 4.93 -3.55 12.78
N TRP A 64 4.56 -2.80 11.74
CA TRP A 64 3.82 -3.32 10.60
C TRP A 64 4.49 -2.90 9.30
N ALA A 65 4.61 -3.82 8.35
CA ALA A 65 5.00 -3.53 6.98
C ALA A 65 3.76 -3.26 6.13
N LEU A 66 3.83 -2.23 5.29
CA LEU A 66 2.85 -2.01 4.24
C LEU A 66 3.15 -2.95 3.06
N LYS A 67 2.17 -3.77 2.70
CA LYS A 67 2.23 -4.73 1.59
C LYS A 67 1.17 -4.44 0.54
N TRP A 68 1.47 -4.82 -0.70
CA TRP A 68 0.50 -4.94 -1.79
C TRP A 68 0.11 -6.41 -1.93
N ASN A 69 -1.19 -6.70 -1.95
CA ASN A 69 -1.71 -8.07 -1.99
C ASN A 69 -2.52 -8.29 -3.27
N THR A 70 -1.91 -8.82 -4.32
CA THR A 70 -2.56 -8.96 -5.64
C THR A 70 -3.82 -9.82 -5.57
N ASP A 71 -3.82 -10.86 -4.74
CA ASP A 71 -4.88 -11.88 -4.72
C ASP A 71 -5.90 -11.65 -3.60
N ASN A 72 -5.74 -10.59 -2.79
CA ASN A 72 -6.50 -10.37 -1.56
C ASN A 72 -6.46 -11.59 -0.60
N SER A 73 -5.41 -12.40 -0.67
CA SER A 73 -5.24 -13.56 0.21
C SER A 73 -4.76 -13.07 1.58
N LEU A 74 -5.60 -13.24 2.59
CA LEU A 74 -5.22 -12.87 3.95
C LEU A 74 -4.21 -13.91 4.47
N SER A 75 -3.01 -13.48 4.87
CA SER A 75 -2.33 -14.17 5.97
C SER A 75 -3.18 -13.96 7.23
N ASP A 76 -3.14 -14.89 8.19
CA ASP A 76 -3.96 -14.81 9.42
C ASP A 76 -3.75 -13.50 10.21
N SER A 77 -2.63 -12.80 9.97
CA SER A 77 -2.21 -11.58 10.66
C SER A 77 -2.39 -10.28 9.87
N ALA A 78 -2.53 -10.34 8.54
CA ALA A 78 -2.56 -9.14 7.72
C ALA A 78 -3.94 -8.48 7.73
N VAL A 79 -3.97 -7.15 7.92
CA VAL A 79 -5.20 -6.36 7.94
C VAL A 79 -5.26 -5.40 6.75
N PRO A 80 -6.40 -5.28 6.07
CA PRO A 80 -6.55 -4.30 4.99
C PRO A 80 -6.48 -2.88 5.55
N VAL A 81 -5.78 -2.00 4.85
CA VAL A 81 -5.62 -0.59 5.22
C VAL A 81 -5.90 0.32 4.03
N VAL A 82 -6.02 1.62 4.30
CA VAL A 82 -6.14 2.65 3.26
C VAL A 82 -5.06 3.70 3.45
N LEU A 83 -4.43 4.10 2.36
CA LEU A 83 -3.45 5.18 2.34
C LEU A 83 -4.17 6.47 1.95
N LYS A 84 -3.96 7.53 2.74
CA LYS A 84 -4.65 8.82 2.56
C LYS A 84 -3.66 9.95 2.35
N SER A 85 -4.05 10.93 1.54
CA SER A 85 -3.32 12.21 1.41
C SER A 85 -3.61 13.18 2.56
N LEU A 86 -4.62 12.91 3.37
CA LEU A 86 -4.94 13.68 4.57
C LEU A 86 -4.08 13.21 5.75
N ALA A 87 -3.50 14.17 6.47
CA ALA A 87 -2.83 13.90 7.73
C ALA A 87 -3.82 13.27 8.74
N PRO A 88 -3.34 12.41 9.66
CA PRO A 88 -4.16 11.94 10.76
C PRO A 88 -4.75 13.13 11.54
N PRO A 89 -6.00 13.04 12.01
CA PRO A 89 -6.59 14.09 12.83
C PRO A 89 -5.70 14.34 14.06
N ASP A 90 -5.50 15.62 14.39
CA ASP A 90 -4.65 16.02 15.51
C ASP A 90 -5.21 15.44 16.82
N THR A 91 -4.45 14.56 17.45
CA THR A 91 -4.88 13.85 18.68
C THR A 91 -4.64 14.67 19.94
N ARG A 92 -4.34 15.98 19.83
CA ARG A 92 -4.39 16.89 20.97
C ARG A 92 -5.80 16.91 21.55
N LYS A 93 -6.03 16.03 22.53
CA LYS A 93 -7.10 16.15 23.50
C LYS A 93 -7.12 17.59 23.97
N ALA A 94 -8.19 18.32 23.66
CA ALA A 94 -8.50 19.55 24.35
C ALA A 94 -8.58 19.19 25.84
N ARG A 95 -7.52 19.50 26.58
CA ARG A 95 -7.48 19.39 28.03
C ARG A 95 -8.44 20.47 28.53
N ARG A 96 -9.70 20.10 28.72
CA ARG A 96 -10.68 20.87 29.49
C ARG A 96 -10.60 20.45 30.95
#